data_AF-F5XIX8-F1
#
_entry.id   AF-F5XIX8-F1
#
_cell.length_a   1.000
_cell.length_b   1.000
_cell.length_c   1.000
_cell.angle_alpha   90.00
_cell.angle_beta   90.00
_cell.angle_gamma   90.00
#
_symmetry.space_group_name_H-M   'P 1'
#
loop_
_entity.id
_entity.type
_entity.pdbx_description
1 polymer ?
#
loop_
_entity_poly.entity_id
_entity_poly.type
_entity_poly.pdbx_seq_one_letter_code
_entity_poly.pdbx_strand_id
1 'polypeptide(L)'
;MIMRKAMIVKVFLGSLIGLVAAGVLCAVALVLAASSGVFVMNGPDVVGVRPDPFGWSMLALAGFAVLVIVAASMGLFVAWIGAMLNTVNLADKTWFVVLLAGGLLSVGFLVTAAYVIAGPDGYRPAVPPVDEHSALPGLTPPPGTDTPATQADLAHR
;
A
#
# COMPACT_ATOMS: atom_id res chain seq x y z
N MET A 1 -11.71 4.94 -4.85
CA MET A 1 -10.51 5.70 -5.25
C MET A 1 -9.33 4.74 -5.22
N ILE A 2 -8.76 4.38 -6.38
CA ILE A 2 -7.66 3.40 -6.44
C ILE A 2 -6.34 4.10 -6.11
N MET A 3 -5.57 3.53 -5.17
CA MET A 3 -4.26 4.06 -4.77
C MET A 3 -3.22 3.73 -5.85
N ARG A 4 -2.37 4.70 -6.21
CA ARG A 4 -1.23 4.45 -7.11
C ARG A 4 -0.20 3.56 -6.43
N LYS A 5 0.52 2.73 -7.19
CA LYS A 5 1.57 1.85 -6.66
C LYS A 5 2.61 2.60 -5.81
N ALA A 6 3.03 3.79 -6.25
CA ALA A 6 3.99 4.61 -5.49
C ALA A 6 3.52 4.96 -4.06
N MET A 7 2.21 5.13 -3.85
CA MET A 7 1.66 5.39 -2.53
C MET A 7 1.64 4.14 -1.66
N ILE A 8 1.34 2.98 -2.24
CA ILE A 8 1.39 1.68 -1.55
C ILE A 8 2.82 1.40 -1.07
N VAL A 9 3.82 1.63 -1.93
CA VAL A 9 5.24 1.46 -1.58
C VAL A 9 5.64 2.38 -0.42
N LYS A 10 5.24 3.66 -0.46
CA LYS A 10 5.55 4.62 0.61
C LYS A 10 4.94 4.24 1.95
N VAL A 11 3.66 3.85 1.95
CA VAL A 11 2.97 3.41 3.18
C VAL A 11 3.63 2.14 3.71
N PHE A 12 3.84 1.14 2.86
CA PHE A 12 4.47 -0.12 3.27
C PHE A 12 5.85 0.09 3.88
N LEU A 13 6.74 0.82 3.17
CA LEU A 13 8.11 1.01 3.61
C LEU A 13 8.19 1.92 4.84
N GLY A 14 7.40 3.00 4.88
CA GLY A 14 7.32 3.88 6.05
C GLY A 14 6.84 3.15 7.30
N SER A 15 5.79 2.33 7.16
CA SER A 15 5.28 1.49 8.25
C SER A 15 6.26 0.40 8.66
N LEU A 16 6.97 -0.22 7.71
CA LEU A 16 7.99 -1.22 8.02
C LEU A 16 9.15 -0.61 8.83
N ILE A 17 9.65 0.55 8.42
CA ILE A 17 10.68 1.28 9.15
C ILE A 17 10.17 1.66 10.54
N GLY A 18 8.94 2.18 10.64
CA GLY A 18 8.31 2.51 11.91
C GLY A 18 8.20 1.32 12.86
N LEU A 19 7.79 0.15 12.33
CA LEU A 19 7.67 -1.09 13.10
C LEU A 19 9.03 -1.54 13.65
N VAL A 20 10.06 -1.57 12.80
CA VAL A 20 11.41 -2.01 13.20
C VAL A 20 12.01 -1.01 14.19
N ALA A 21 11.94 0.28 13.91
CA ALA A 21 12.49 1.32 14.78
C ALA A 21 11.81 1.32 16.16
N ALA A 22 10.48 1.20 16.21
CA ALA A 22 9.74 1.10 17.47
C ALA A 22 9.98 -0.22 18.20
N GLY A 23 10.13 -1.33 17.48
CA GLY A 23 10.52 -2.62 18.06
C GLY A 23 11.88 -2.55 18.76
N VAL A 24 12.87 -1.95 18.08
CA VAL A 24 14.20 -1.70 18.67
C VAL A 24 14.10 -0.77 19.87
N LEU A 25 13.37 0.34 19.77
CA LEU A 25 13.15 1.26 20.88
C LEU A 25 12.53 0.57 22.09
N CYS A 26 11.49 -0.23 21.89
CA CYS A 26 10.82 -1.00 22.94
C CYS A 26 11.79 -1.98 23.60
N ALA A 27 12.52 -2.76 22.81
CA ALA A 27 13.48 -3.74 23.32
C ALA A 27 14.59 -3.05 24.14
N VAL A 28 15.16 -1.96 23.63
CA VAL A 28 16.20 -1.20 24.33
C VAL A 28 15.65 -0.61 25.64
N ALA A 29 14.47 -0.01 25.63
CA ALA A 29 13.85 0.55 26.84
C ALA A 29 13.62 -0.53 27.91
N LEU A 30 13.12 -1.70 27.52
CA LEU A 30 12.87 -2.82 28.43
C LEU A 30 14.18 -3.42 28.98
N VAL A 31 15.19 -3.62 28.13
CA VAL A 31 16.51 -4.13 28.56
C VAL A 31 17.17 -3.17 29.53
N LEU A 32 17.15 -1.86 29.23
CA LEU A 32 17.72 -0.85 30.12
C LEU A 32 16.99 -0.83 31.46
N ALA A 33 15.65 -0.79 31.45
CA ALA A 33 14.84 -0.83 32.68
C ALA A 33 15.13 -2.08 33.54
N ALA A 34 15.25 -3.25 32.91
CA ALA A 34 15.58 -4.49 33.61
C ALA A 34 16.99 -4.45 34.21
N SER A 35 17.98 -3.99 33.43
CA SER A 35 19.39 -3.95 33.87
C SER A 35 19.67 -2.93 34.97
N SER A 36 18.89 -1.85 35.05
CA SER A 36 19.04 -0.79 36.04
C SER A 36 18.23 -1.02 37.33
N GLY A 37 17.55 -2.16 37.45
CA GLY A 37 16.74 -2.49 38.62
C GLY A 37 15.49 -1.61 38.79
N VAL A 38 14.91 -1.12 37.69
CA VAL A 38 13.66 -0.34 37.70
C VAL A 38 12.48 -1.18 38.20
N PHE A 39 12.49 -2.48 37.94
CA PHE A 39 11.47 -3.40 38.42
C PHE A 39 11.75 -3.82 39.87
N VAL A 40 10.77 -3.64 40.75
CA VAL A 40 10.78 -4.19 42.11
C VAL A 40 10.31 -5.63 42.02
N MET A 41 11.18 -6.57 42.36
CA MET A 41 10.92 -8.00 42.23
C MET A 41 10.74 -8.64 43.62
N ASN A 42 9.69 -9.45 43.79
CA ASN A 42 9.52 -10.36 44.93
C ASN A 42 9.67 -11.79 44.42
N GLY A 43 10.89 -12.33 44.50
CA GLY A 43 11.22 -13.61 43.86
C GLY A 43 11.16 -13.49 42.33
N PRO A 44 10.45 -14.37 41.61
CA PRO A 44 10.32 -14.30 40.15
C PRO A 44 9.33 -13.22 39.68
N ASP A 45 8.52 -12.65 40.58
CA ASP A 45 7.42 -11.76 40.22
C ASP A 45 7.81 -10.28 40.28
N VAL A 46 7.43 -9.51 39.26
CA VAL A 46 7.51 -8.05 39.26
C VAL A 46 6.32 -7.49 40.02
N VAL A 47 6.56 -6.94 41.21
CA VAL A 47 5.53 -6.39 42.10
C VAL A 47 5.39 -4.88 42.01
N GLY A 48 6.29 -4.20 41.29
CA GLY A 48 6.20 -2.77 41.09
C GLY A 48 7.31 -2.19 40.22
N VAL A 49 7.22 -0.87 40.03
CA VAL A 49 8.21 -0.05 39.35
C VAL A 49 8.76 0.95 40.37
N ARG A 50 10.08 1.05 40.50
CA ARG A 50 10.70 2.04 41.39
C ARG A 50 10.28 3.44 40.95
N PRO A 51 9.86 4.32 41.88
CA PRO A 51 9.37 5.66 41.56
C PRO A 51 10.55 6.63 41.33
N ASP A 52 11.47 6.25 40.46
CA ASP A 52 12.58 7.10 40.03
C ASP A 52 12.31 7.67 38.62
N PRO A 53 12.85 8.86 38.28
CA PRO A 53 12.59 9.50 36.98
C PRO A 53 13.01 8.63 35.79
N PHE A 54 14.05 7.81 35.95
CA PHE A 54 14.57 6.96 34.90
C PHE A 54 13.58 5.82 34.58
N GLY A 55 13.04 5.17 35.60
CA GLY A 55 12.04 4.11 35.48
C GLY A 55 10.75 4.57 34.80
N TRP A 56 10.24 5.74 35.20
CA TRP A 56 9.09 6.35 34.53
C TRP A 56 9.37 6.70 33.06
N SER A 57 10.56 7.19 32.76
CA SER A 57 10.96 7.50 31.38
C SER A 57 11.04 6.26 30.51
N MET A 58 11.61 5.16 31.03
CA MET A 58 11.67 3.88 30.32
C MET A 58 10.28 3.30 30.08
N LEU A 59 9.39 3.37 31.07
CA LEU A 59 8.00 2.91 30.93
C LEU A 59 7.25 3.74 29.88
N ALA A 60 7.44 5.07 29.89
CA ALA A 60 6.85 5.96 28.89
C ALA A 60 7.37 5.66 27.47
N LEU A 61 8.67 5.42 27.31
CA LEU A 61 9.29 5.05 26.03
C LEU A 61 8.77 3.69 25.53
N ALA A 62 8.68 2.70 26.40
CA ALA A 62 8.13 1.40 26.05
C ALA A 62 6.65 1.52 25.64
N GLY A 63 5.85 2.26 26.39
CA GLY A 63 4.45 2.55 26.04
C GLY A 63 4.31 3.27 24.71
N PHE A 64 5.12 4.31 24.47
CA PHE A 64 5.16 5.03 23.19
C PHE A 64 5.54 4.11 22.03
N ALA A 65 6.57 3.28 22.21
CA ALA A 65 7.00 2.33 21.21
C ALA A 65 5.88 1.34 20.85
N VAL A 66 5.11 0.86 21.83
CA VAL A 66 3.93 0.01 21.58
C VAL A 66 2.89 0.74 20.74
N LEU A 67 2.59 2.02 21.01
CA LEU A 67 1.66 2.81 20.19
C LEU A 67 2.14 2.93 18.73
N VAL A 68 3.43 3.17 18.54
CA VAL A 68 4.03 3.25 17.19
C VAL A 68 3.97 1.90 16.49
N ILE A 69 4.22 0.78 17.19
CA ILE A 69 4.08 -0.58 16.65
C ILE A 69 2.65 -0.83 16.17
N VAL A 70 1.64 -0.44 16.96
CA VAL A 70 0.23 -0.59 16.58
C VAL A 70 -0.07 0.24 15.33
N ALA A 71 0.31 1.51 15.30
CA ALA A 71 0.11 2.39 14.14
C ALA A 71 0.83 1.88 12.88
N ALA A 72 2.07 1.41 13.02
CA ALA A 72 2.85 0.81 11.95
C ALA A 72 2.20 -0.46 11.42
N SER A 73 1.70 -1.32 12.30
CA SER A 73 0.98 -2.55 11.94
C SER A 73 -0.28 -2.24 11.13
N MET A 74 -1.03 -1.20 11.52
CA MET A 74 -2.17 -0.72 10.73
C MET A 74 -1.76 -0.25 9.34
N GLY A 75 -0.64 0.48 9.23
CA GLY A 75 -0.15 0.93 7.93
C GLY A 75 0.30 -0.22 7.01
N LEU A 76 0.92 -1.27 7.56
CA LEU A 76 1.22 -2.49 6.81
C LEU A 76 -0.06 -3.18 6.31
N PHE A 77 -1.10 -3.22 7.15
CA PHE A 77 -2.41 -3.76 6.76
C PHE A 77 -3.08 -2.93 5.66
N VAL A 78 -3.04 -1.60 5.77
CA VAL A 78 -3.56 -0.69 4.75
C VAL A 78 -2.79 -0.84 3.43
N ALA A 79 -1.46 -1.00 3.47
CA ALA A 79 -0.67 -1.25 2.28
C ALA A 79 -1.04 -2.57 1.59
N TRP A 80 -1.30 -3.63 2.36
CA TRP A 80 -1.76 -4.90 1.82
C TRP A 80 -3.12 -4.77 1.11
N ILE A 81 -4.10 -4.09 1.75
CA ILE A 81 -5.39 -3.80 1.11
C ILE A 81 -5.20 -2.94 -0.14
N GLY A 82 -4.34 -1.93 -0.08
CA GLY A 82 -4.00 -1.07 -1.20
C GLY A 82 -3.45 -1.87 -2.39
N ALA A 83 -2.55 -2.83 -2.14
CA ALA A 83 -2.03 -3.74 -3.14
C ALA A 83 -3.13 -4.63 -3.75
N MET A 84 -3.99 -5.21 -2.92
CA MET A 84 -5.12 -6.03 -3.38
C MET A 84 -6.05 -5.21 -4.28
N LEU A 85 -6.42 -4.00 -3.86
CA LEU A 85 -7.27 -3.09 -4.64
C LEU A 85 -6.59 -2.56 -5.92
N ASN A 86 -5.26 -2.40 -5.93
CA ASN A 86 -4.55 -2.05 -7.15
C ASN A 86 -4.62 -3.19 -8.17
N THR A 87 -4.69 -4.44 -7.71
CA THR A 87 -4.66 -5.62 -8.56
C THR A 87 -6.02 -6.10 -9.10
N VAL A 88 -7.14 -5.58 -8.59
CA VAL A 88 -8.51 -6.04 -8.98
C VAL A 88 -8.84 -5.83 -10.46
N ASN A 89 -8.26 -4.80 -11.08
CA ASN A 89 -8.54 -4.40 -12.46
C ASN A 89 -7.51 -4.93 -13.48
N LEU A 90 -6.52 -5.72 -13.03
CA LEU A 90 -5.64 -6.40 -13.97
C LEU A 90 -6.39 -7.51 -14.71
N ALA A 91 -6.05 -7.68 -15.98
CA ALA A 91 -6.58 -8.77 -16.81
C ALA A 91 -6.19 -10.15 -16.25
N ASP A 92 -4.95 -10.25 -15.76
CA ASP A 92 -4.45 -11.41 -15.02
C ASP A 92 -4.67 -11.22 -13.52
N LYS A 93 -5.54 -12.05 -12.92
CA LYS A 93 -5.91 -12.01 -11.50
C LYS A 93 -4.93 -12.76 -10.58
N THR A 94 -3.84 -13.30 -11.11
CA THR A 94 -2.85 -14.06 -10.32
C THR A 94 -2.37 -13.26 -9.11
N TRP A 95 -1.95 -12.01 -9.31
CA TRP A 95 -1.47 -11.16 -8.21
C TRP A 95 -2.54 -10.88 -7.15
N PHE A 96 -3.79 -10.65 -7.58
CA PHE A 96 -4.90 -10.45 -6.66
C PHE A 96 -5.13 -11.69 -5.79
N VAL A 97 -5.16 -12.88 -6.40
CA VAL A 97 -5.36 -14.14 -5.68
C VAL A 97 -4.21 -14.42 -4.73
N VAL A 98 -2.96 -14.19 -5.15
CA VAL A 98 -1.77 -14.37 -4.30
C VAL A 98 -1.80 -13.42 -3.11
N LEU A 99 -2.15 -12.14 -3.30
CA LEU A 99 -2.32 -11.17 -2.21
C LEU A 99 -3.45 -11.55 -1.25
N LEU A 100 -4.60 -11.96 -1.78
CA LEU A 100 -5.76 -12.38 -0.99
C LEU A 100 -5.45 -13.62 -0.15
N ALA A 101 -4.93 -14.67 -0.79
CA ALA A 101 -4.52 -15.91 -0.12
C ALA A 101 -3.41 -15.64 0.91
N GLY A 102 -2.44 -14.79 0.55
CA GLY A 102 -1.38 -14.38 1.47
C GLY A 102 -1.92 -13.74 2.75
N GLY A 103 -2.89 -12.83 2.63
CA GLY A 103 -3.55 -12.24 3.78
C GLY A 103 -4.29 -13.26 4.65
N LEU A 104 -5.06 -14.16 4.02
CA LEU A 104 -5.84 -15.18 4.73
C LEU A 104 -4.96 -16.21 5.46
N LEU A 105 -3.79 -16.52 4.89
CA LEU A 105 -2.78 -17.40 5.49
C LEU A 105 -1.85 -16.66 6.47
N SER A 106 -2.17 -15.42 6.84
CA SER A 106 -1.38 -14.58 7.75
C SER A 106 0.05 -14.23 7.27
N VAL A 107 0.33 -14.40 5.97
CA VAL A 107 1.59 -13.99 5.32
C VAL A 107 1.42 -12.76 4.42
N GLY A 108 0.34 -12.00 4.61
CA GLY A 108 0.00 -10.84 3.77
C GLY A 108 1.11 -9.79 3.70
N PHE A 109 1.87 -9.61 4.78
CA PHE A 109 3.06 -8.76 4.81
C PHE A 109 4.12 -9.19 3.79
N LEU A 110 4.48 -10.49 3.78
CA LEU A 110 5.51 -11.02 2.87
C LEU A 110 5.08 -10.92 1.42
N VAL A 111 3.80 -11.22 1.16
CA VAL A 111 3.24 -11.11 -0.19
C VAL A 111 3.17 -9.65 -0.65
N THR A 112 2.86 -8.72 0.25
CA THR A 112 2.89 -7.27 -0.04
C THR A 112 4.31 -6.82 -0.35
N ALA A 113 5.33 -7.32 0.36
CA ALA A 113 6.72 -7.06 0.03
C ALA A 113 7.08 -7.56 -1.39
N ALA A 114 6.68 -8.79 -1.74
CA ALA A 114 6.88 -9.33 -3.08
C ALA A 114 6.18 -8.47 -4.16
N TYR A 115 4.96 -8.01 -3.89
CA TYR A 115 4.22 -7.10 -4.77
C TYR A 115 4.90 -5.72 -4.91
N VAL A 116 5.43 -5.16 -3.83
CA VAL A 116 6.18 -3.89 -3.87
C VAL A 116 7.36 -4.01 -4.84
N ILE A 117 8.08 -5.13 -4.80
CA ILE A 117 9.28 -5.40 -5.62
C ILE A 117 8.92 -5.71 -7.08
N ALA A 118 8.03 -6.68 -7.31
CA ALA A 118 7.81 -7.27 -8.63
C ALA A 118 6.36 -7.14 -9.16
N GLY A 119 5.45 -6.63 -8.33
CA GLY A 119 4.03 -6.53 -8.67
C GLY A 119 3.74 -5.52 -9.78
N PRO A 120 2.78 -5.82 -10.67
CA PRO A 120 2.36 -4.92 -11.72
C PRO A 120 1.48 -3.78 -11.16
N ASP A 121 1.48 -2.64 -11.83
CA ASP A 121 0.60 -1.51 -11.48
C ASP A 121 -0.70 -1.60 -12.29
N GLY A 122 -1.84 -1.72 -11.60
CA GLY A 122 -3.17 -1.69 -12.21
C GLY A 122 -3.70 -0.28 -12.48
N TYR A 123 -2.96 0.76 -12.11
CA TYR A 123 -3.35 2.14 -12.38
C TYR A 123 -3.20 2.49 -13.86
N ARG A 124 -4.32 2.63 -14.58
CA ARG A 124 -4.35 3.22 -15.92
C ARG A 124 -4.55 4.72 -15.79
N PRO A 125 -3.63 5.57 -16.29
CA PRO A 125 -3.89 7.00 -16.43
C PRO A 125 -5.16 7.20 -17.26
N ALA A 126 -6.01 8.15 -16.88
CA ALA A 126 -7.06 8.61 -17.77
C ALA A 126 -6.38 9.10 -19.05
N VAL A 127 -6.71 8.50 -20.19
CA VAL A 127 -6.32 9.03 -21.50
C VAL A 127 -6.92 10.44 -21.54
N PRO A 128 -6.11 11.51 -21.71
CA PRO A 128 -6.65 12.84 -21.89
C PRO A 128 -7.70 12.78 -23.00
N PRO A 129 -8.86 13.44 -22.86
CA PRO A 129 -9.74 13.65 -24.00
C PRO A 129 -8.84 14.16 -25.13
N VAL A 130 -8.83 13.46 -26.26
CA VAL A 130 -8.28 14.05 -27.47
C VAL A 130 -9.13 15.29 -27.69
N ASP A 131 -8.57 16.47 -27.42
CA ASP A 131 -9.27 17.71 -27.71
C ASP A 131 -9.59 17.67 -29.19
N GLU A 132 -10.85 17.44 -29.55
CA GLU A 132 -11.33 17.53 -30.94
C GLU A 132 -11.05 18.94 -31.50
N HIS A 133 -10.86 19.94 -30.62
CA HIS A 133 -10.39 21.28 -30.95
C HIS A 133 -8.91 21.38 -31.39
N SER A 134 -8.10 20.35 -31.14
CA SER A 134 -6.73 20.22 -31.65
C SER A 134 -6.66 19.37 -32.92
N ALA A 135 -7.79 18.85 -33.42
CA ALA A 135 -7.86 18.45 -34.82
C ALA A 135 -7.60 19.72 -35.63
N LEU A 136 -6.44 19.78 -36.28
CA LEU A 136 -5.99 20.89 -37.11
C LEU A 136 -7.17 21.50 -37.91
N PRO A 137 -7.45 22.81 -37.78
CA PRO A 137 -8.40 23.49 -38.64
C PRO A 137 -7.82 23.49 -40.06
N GLY A 138 -8.11 22.46 -40.86
CA GLY A 138 -7.52 22.34 -42.18
C GLY A 138 -7.69 21.03 -42.92
N LEU A 139 -8.21 19.97 -42.31
CA LEU A 139 -8.65 18.79 -43.07
C LEU A 139 -10.17 18.87 -43.29
N THR A 140 -10.59 19.77 -44.18
CA THR A 140 -11.86 19.59 -44.86
C THR A 140 -11.86 18.21 -45.50
N PRO A 141 -12.89 17.37 -45.30
CA PRO A 141 -13.09 16.20 -46.14
C PRO A 141 -13.10 16.66 -47.61
N PRO A 142 -12.49 15.92 -48.56
CA PRO A 142 -12.57 16.28 -49.96
C PRO A 142 -14.05 16.42 -50.35
N PRO A 143 -14.47 17.56 -50.96
CA PRO A 143 -15.85 17.74 -51.35
C PRO A 143 -16.14 16.81 -52.53
N GLY A 144 -17.08 15.89 -52.32
CA GLY A 144 -17.68 15.08 -53.38
C GLY A 144 -17.17 13.65 -53.47
N THR A 145 -17.73 12.76 -52.64
CA THR A 145 -18.01 11.38 -53.06
C THR A 145 -19.46 11.03 -52.76
N ASP A 146 -20.38 11.91 -53.13
CA ASP A 146 -21.72 11.49 -53.52
C ASP A 146 -21.57 10.90 -54.92
N THR A 147 -21.22 9.61 -55.00
CA THR A 147 -21.35 8.87 -56.26
C THR A 147 -22.67 8.09 -56.21
N PRO A 148 -23.78 8.62 -56.75
CA PRO A 148 -25.02 7.87 -56.94
C PRO A 148 -24.91 6.92 -58.16
N ALA A 149 -23.82 6.15 -58.28
CA ALA A 149 -23.57 5.30 -59.46
C ALA A 149 -23.49 3.80 -59.20
N THR A 150 -23.74 3.31 -57.97
CA THR A 150 -23.71 1.86 -57.68
C THR A 150 -25.10 1.25 -57.44
N GLN A 151 -26.16 2.04 -57.33
CA GLN A 151 -27.51 1.51 -57.04
C GLN A 151 -28.38 1.25 -58.29
N ALA A 152 -27.95 1.67 -59.49
CA ALA A 152 -28.73 1.48 -60.72
C ALA A 152 -28.45 0.16 -61.48
N ASP A 153 -27.37 -0.56 -61.17
CA ASP A 153 -26.95 -1.75 -61.95
C ASP A 153 -27.37 -3.10 -61.31
N LEU A 154 -28.07 -3.08 -60.17
CA LEU A 154 -28.62 -4.27 -59.53
C LEU A 154 -30.12 -4.51 -59.81
N ALA A 155 -30.76 -3.64 -60.59
CA ALA A 155 -32.18 -3.78 -60.95
C ALA A 155 -32.43 -4.54 -62.26
N HIS A 156 -31.38 -4.93 -63.00
CA HIS A 156 -31.51 -5.55 -64.33
C HIS A 156 -30.60 -6.77 -64.60
N ARG A 157 -30.23 -7.55 -63.57
CA ARG A 157 -29.64 -8.88 -63.78
C ARG A 157 -30.39 -9.96 -63.03
#